data_AF-A0A016VTF9-F1
#
_entry.id   AF-A0A016VTF9-F1
#
_cell.length_a   1.000
_cell.length_b   1.000
_cell.length_c   1.000
_cell.angle_alpha   90.00
_cell.angle_beta   90.00
_cell.angle_gamma   90.00
#
_symmetry.space_group_name_H-M   'P 1'
#
loop_
_entity.id
_entity.type
_entity.pdbx_description
1 polymer ?
#
loop_
_entity_poly.entity_id
_entity_poly.type
_entity_poly.pdbx_seq_one_letter_code
_entity_poly.pdbx_strand_id
1 'polypeptide(L)'
;MAPFFVAGDCNNGAYRLFVCRRRSLPCFGKGTCLNFGYLSKLLNETSARGKIMFDEGSRYVAQKLQLVEAHGVLYHVMEALVKLRSFPHTNVVQIFSGHDVMLAPLLRVMGVPFTDPPHYAAHLVIEFYEAIDSPSAKDALLLRFIYNGVDITKKVNFCEVVLKNGLCPAQQLENFVQNRIFASLGVASLKEICN
;
A
#
# COMPACT_ATOMS: atom_id res chain seq x y z
N MET A 1 24.33 8.93 -27.09
CA MET A 1 22.92 9.17 -26.70
C MET A 1 22.65 8.33 -25.46
N ALA A 2 22.85 8.90 -24.27
CA ALA A 2 22.65 8.18 -23.01
C ALA A 2 21.15 8.16 -22.68
N PRO A 3 20.56 7.01 -22.34
CA PRO A 3 19.18 6.99 -21.92
C PRO A 3 19.06 7.73 -20.59
N PHE A 4 18.27 8.81 -20.60
CA PHE A 4 17.79 9.47 -19.40
C PHE A 4 16.92 8.48 -18.62
N PHE A 5 17.51 7.77 -17.66
CA PHE A 5 16.74 7.04 -16.66
C PHE A 5 16.35 8.01 -15.54
N VAL A 6 15.05 8.23 -15.39
CA VAL A 6 14.45 9.05 -14.34
C VAL A 6 14.80 8.44 -12.98
N ALA A 7 15.39 9.27 -12.12
CA ALA A 7 15.76 8.96 -10.74
C ALA A 7 14.51 8.81 -9.85
N GLY A 8 13.75 7.73 -10.00
CA GLY A 8 12.56 7.43 -9.19
C GLY A 8 12.79 6.51 -7.99
N ASP A 9 14.02 6.01 -7.79
CA ASP A 9 14.26 4.76 -7.04
C ASP A 9 15.20 4.94 -5.83
N CYS A 10 14.87 5.84 -4.91
CA CYS A 10 15.78 6.33 -3.87
C CYS A 10 15.28 6.26 -2.42
N ASN A 11 14.96 5.07 -1.86
CA ASN A 11 14.81 4.90 -0.40
C ASN A 11 15.90 4.03 0.24
N ASN A 12 16.00 4.07 1.58
CA ASN A 12 17.13 3.70 2.45
C ASN A 12 17.59 2.22 2.37
N GLY A 13 18.22 1.84 1.26
CA GLY A 13 19.02 0.62 1.12
C GLY A 13 20.48 0.94 0.80
N ALA A 14 21.43 0.17 1.36
CA ALA A 14 22.88 0.40 1.22
C ALA A 14 23.36 0.60 -0.23
N TYR A 15 22.68 -0.04 -1.19
CA TYR A 15 22.98 0.02 -2.62
C TYR A 15 22.29 1.20 -3.36
N ARG A 16 21.18 1.73 -2.86
CA ARG A 16 20.46 2.86 -3.49
C ARG A 16 21.17 4.21 -3.28
N LEU A 17 22.01 4.32 -2.24
CA LEU A 17 22.88 5.49 -2.05
C LEU A 17 23.84 5.70 -3.23
N PHE A 18 24.27 4.61 -3.87
CA PHE A 18 25.13 4.65 -5.05
C PHE A 18 24.36 5.06 -6.29
N VAL A 19 23.20 4.44 -6.52
CA VAL A 19 22.34 4.71 -7.68
C VAL A 19 21.85 6.16 -7.71
N CYS A 20 21.34 6.65 -6.59
CA CYS A 20 20.68 7.95 -6.51
C CYS A 20 21.65 9.13 -6.46
N ARG A 21 22.84 8.92 -5.89
CA ARG A 21 23.91 9.93 -5.89
C ARG A 21 24.84 9.80 -7.09
N ARG A 22 24.46 9.02 -8.11
CA ARG A 22 25.26 8.74 -9.33
C ARG A 22 26.70 8.31 -9.02
N ARG A 23 26.89 7.56 -7.93
CA ARG A 23 28.19 6.98 -7.58
C ARG A 23 28.34 5.63 -8.27
N SER A 24 29.58 5.26 -8.57
CA SER A 24 29.90 3.94 -9.09
C SER A 24 29.44 2.85 -8.12
N LEU A 25 28.75 1.83 -8.65
CA LEU A 25 28.33 0.67 -7.88
C LEU A 25 29.56 -0.08 -7.32
N PRO A 26 29.45 -0.71 -6.14
CA PRO A 26 30.58 -1.42 -5.55
C PRO A 26 31.05 -2.56 -6.46
N CYS A 27 32.36 -2.73 -6.56
CA CYS A 27 32.99 -3.79 -7.35
C CYS A 27 33.66 -4.79 -6.43
N PHE A 28 33.46 -6.08 -6.72
CA PHE A 28 34.15 -7.16 -6.05
C PHE A 28 35.51 -7.36 -6.75
N GLY A 29 36.59 -6.90 -6.11
CA GLY A 29 37.95 -7.05 -6.62
C GLY A 29 38.23 -6.26 -7.92
N LYS A 30 39.20 -6.74 -8.71
CA LYS A 30 39.77 -6.04 -9.88
C LYS A 30 38.96 -6.18 -11.19
N GLY A 31 37.62 -6.08 -11.16
CA GLY A 31 36.89 -5.90 -12.44
C GLY A 31 35.40 -6.22 -12.48
N THR A 32 34.87 -6.99 -11.53
CA THR A 32 33.44 -7.34 -11.50
C THR A 32 32.66 -6.31 -10.68
N CYS A 33 32.19 -5.27 -11.35
CA CYS A 33 31.29 -4.29 -10.76
C CYS A 33 29.85 -4.77 -10.79
N LEU A 34 29.10 -4.47 -9.73
CA LEU A 34 27.67 -4.74 -9.71
C LEU A 34 26.97 -3.99 -10.85
N ASN A 35 26.06 -4.68 -11.53
CA ASN A 35 25.22 -4.10 -12.57
C ASN A 35 23.80 -3.85 -12.02
N PHE A 36 23.07 -2.91 -12.62
CA PHE A 36 21.66 -2.65 -12.34
C PHE A 36 20.77 -3.89 -12.50
N GLY A 37 21.13 -4.81 -13.41
CA GLY A 37 20.43 -6.10 -13.53
C GLY A 37 20.48 -6.96 -12.26
N TYR A 38 21.63 -6.98 -11.57
CA TYR A 38 21.74 -7.66 -10.27
C TYR A 38 20.91 -6.98 -9.20
N LEU A 39 20.85 -5.64 -9.22
CA LEU A 39 20.02 -4.88 -8.28
C LEU A 39 18.53 -5.17 -8.47
N SER A 40 18.05 -5.16 -9.72
CA SER A 40 16.65 -5.51 -10.03
C SER A 40 16.32 -6.93 -9.60
N LYS A 41 17.21 -7.89 -9.84
CA LYS A 41 17.05 -9.26 -9.37
C LYS A 41 16.97 -9.32 -7.84
N LEU A 42 17.87 -8.64 -7.14
CA LEU A 42 17.88 -8.59 -5.68
C LEU A 42 16.57 -8.02 -5.12
N LEU A 43 16.07 -6.91 -5.69
CA LEU A 43 14.80 -6.30 -5.29
C LEU A 43 13.62 -7.26 -5.52
N ASN A 44 13.60 -7.97 -6.65
CA ASN A 44 12.56 -8.95 -6.94
C ASN A 44 12.58 -10.12 -5.95
N GLU A 45 13.77 -10.64 -5.63
CA GLU A 45 13.93 -11.71 -4.63
C GLU A 45 13.50 -11.24 -3.23
N THR A 46 13.85 -10.02 -2.83
CA THR A 46 13.37 -9.42 -1.57
C THR A 46 11.85 -9.31 -1.55
N SER A 47 11.25 -8.82 -2.64
CA SER A 47 9.79 -8.68 -2.78
C SER A 47 9.06 -10.02 -2.69
N ALA A 48 9.61 -11.05 -3.35
CA ALA A 48 9.07 -12.40 -3.34
C ALA A 48 9.15 -13.03 -1.95
N ARG A 49 10.31 -12.91 -1.28
CA ARG A 49 10.48 -13.38 0.11
C ARG A 49 9.53 -12.68 1.07
N GLY A 50 9.39 -11.35 0.96
CA GLY A 50 8.46 -10.58 1.79
C GLY A 50 7.01 -11.03 1.60
N LYS A 51 6.62 -11.38 0.36
CA LYS A 51 5.30 -11.97 0.08
C LYS A 51 5.14 -13.35 0.72
N ILE A 52 6.11 -14.25 0.55
CA ILE A 52 6.07 -15.59 1.15
C ILE A 52 5.96 -15.51 2.68
N MET A 53 6.72 -14.62 3.32
CA MET A 53 6.66 -14.40 4.77
C MET A 53 5.30 -13.87 5.24
N PHE A 54 4.58 -13.13 4.40
CA PHE A 54 3.23 -12.65 4.69
C PHE A 54 2.18 -13.75 4.47
N ASP A 55 2.31 -14.54 3.40
CA ASP A 55 1.37 -15.61 3.05
C ASP A 55 1.50 -16.80 4.01
N GLU A 56 2.73 -17.15 4.43
CA GLU A 56 3.03 -18.18 5.44
C GLU A 56 2.88 -17.64 6.88
N GLY A 57 1.79 -16.93 7.16
CA GLY A 57 1.58 -16.19 8.41
C GLY A 57 1.59 -17.02 9.72
N SER A 58 1.39 -18.34 9.64
CA SER A 58 1.54 -19.23 10.80
C SER A 58 3.00 -19.48 11.18
N ARG A 59 3.91 -19.33 10.22
CA ARG A 59 5.35 -19.54 10.40
C ARG A 59 6.09 -18.25 10.75
N TYR A 60 5.60 -17.10 10.29
CA TYR A 60 6.27 -15.82 10.45
C TYR A 60 5.35 -14.76 11.07
N VAL A 61 5.92 -13.98 12.00
CA VAL A 61 5.23 -12.85 12.66
C VAL A 61 4.94 -11.69 11.68
N ALA A 62 5.52 -11.73 10.47
CA ALA A 62 5.39 -10.69 9.45
C ALA A 62 3.93 -10.40 9.06
N GLN A 63 3.10 -11.44 8.94
CA GLN A 63 1.68 -11.26 8.63
C GLN A 63 0.97 -10.47 9.73
N LYS A 64 1.15 -10.88 10.99
CA LYS A 64 0.55 -10.22 12.17
C LYS A 64 0.95 -8.75 12.26
N LEU A 65 2.25 -8.44 12.11
CA LEU A 65 2.75 -7.06 12.17
C LEU A 65 2.19 -6.19 11.04
N GLN A 66 2.25 -6.67 9.80
CA GLN A 66 1.79 -5.89 8.65
C GLN A 66 0.28 -5.63 8.67
N LEU A 67 -0.52 -6.57 9.19
CA LEU A 67 -1.95 -6.38 9.40
C LEU A 67 -2.24 -5.29 10.43
N VAL A 68 -1.48 -5.25 11.54
CA VAL A 68 -1.62 -4.22 12.57
C VAL A 68 -1.21 -2.84 12.05
N GLU A 69 -0.08 -2.76 11.35
CA GLU A 69 0.42 -1.52 10.75
C GLU A 69 -0.57 -0.95 9.73
N ALA A 70 -1.09 -1.79 8.84
CA ALA A 70 -2.09 -1.38 7.85
C ALA A 70 -3.42 -0.99 8.51
N HIS A 71 -3.85 -1.69 9.56
CA HIS A 71 -5.07 -1.37 10.31
C HIS A 71 -5.05 0.06 10.83
N GLY A 72 -3.92 0.53 11.39
CA GLY A 72 -3.82 1.90 11.91
C GLY A 72 -4.12 2.97 10.86
N VAL A 73 -3.58 2.81 9.64
CA VAL A 73 -3.81 3.75 8.54
C VAL A 73 -5.23 3.63 8.00
N LEU A 74 -5.70 2.41 7.73
CA LEU A 74 -7.04 2.18 7.17
C LEU A 74 -8.16 2.60 8.13
N TYR A 75 -7.94 2.48 9.44
CA TYR A 75 -8.87 2.96 10.46
C TYR A 75 -9.05 4.49 10.39
N HIS A 76 -7.97 5.25 10.20
CA HIS A 76 -8.08 6.70 9.99
C HIS A 76 -8.80 7.07 8.69
N VAL A 77 -8.62 6.30 7.61
CA VAL A 77 -9.38 6.48 6.37
C VAL A 77 -10.87 6.21 6.61
N MET A 78 -11.21 5.19 7.38
CA MET A 78 -12.59 4.89 7.77
C MET A 78 -13.18 6.01 8.64
N GLU A 79 -12.44 6.56 9.60
CA GLU A 79 -12.90 7.72 10.40
C GLU A 79 -13.15 8.95 9.53
N ALA A 80 -12.29 9.23 8.54
CA ALA A 80 -12.49 10.30 7.59
C ALA A 80 -13.78 10.10 6.78
N LEU A 81 -14.05 8.85 6.37
CA LEU A 81 -15.27 8.47 5.66
C LEU A 81 -16.53 8.72 6.50
N VAL A 82 -16.51 8.35 7.79
CA VAL A 82 -17.62 8.62 8.72
C VAL A 82 -17.88 10.12 8.88
N LYS A 83 -16.81 10.93 8.94
CA LYS A 83 -16.92 12.39 8.98
C LYS A 83 -17.53 12.96 7.70
N LEU A 84 -17.07 12.53 6.53
CA LEU A 84 -17.62 12.95 5.22
C LEU A 84 -19.10 12.58 5.09
N ARG A 85 -19.51 11.41 5.60
CA ARG A 85 -20.92 11.01 5.62
C ARG A 85 -21.79 11.90 6.52
N SER A 86 -21.22 12.39 7.62
CA SER A 86 -21.92 13.27 8.57
C SER A 86 -21.99 14.72 8.08
N PHE A 87 -20.99 15.14 7.31
CA PHE A 87 -20.88 16.48 6.74
C PHE A 87 -20.74 16.40 5.21
N PRO A 88 -21.84 16.17 4.48
CA PRO A 88 -21.82 16.09 3.03
C PRO A 88 -21.35 17.43 2.41
N HIS A 89 -20.72 17.35 1.24
CA HIS A 89 -20.19 18.51 0.50
C HIS A 89 -19.02 19.25 1.19
N THR A 90 -18.31 18.59 2.10
CA THR A 90 -17.10 19.16 2.71
C THR A 90 -15.86 18.82 1.88
N ASN A 91 -15.09 19.86 1.54
CA ASN A 91 -13.81 19.69 0.86
C ASN A 91 -12.70 19.50 1.90
N VAL A 92 -12.20 18.27 2.04
CA VAL A 92 -11.13 17.92 2.97
C VAL A 92 -10.03 17.20 2.22
N VAL A 93 -8.79 17.65 2.42
CA VAL A 93 -7.59 16.96 1.93
C VAL A 93 -6.73 16.61 3.13
N GLN A 94 -6.35 15.34 3.25
CA GLN A 94 -5.45 14.85 4.29
C GLN A 94 -4.19 14.30 3.64
N ILE A 95 -3.03 14.72 4.14
CA ILE A 95 -1.74 14.28 3.64
C ILE A 95 -0.99 13.59 4.78
N PHE A 96 -0.68 12.32 4.59
CA PHE A 96 0.14 11.53 5.50
C PHE A 96 1.53 11.37 4.88
N SER A 97 2.53 11.96 5.51
CA SER A 97 3.94 11.75 5.14
C SER A 97 4.50 10.64 6.00
N GLY A 98 4.98 9.57 5.36
CA GLY A 98 5.50 8.39 6.02
C GLY A 98 6.70 7.80 5.29
N HIS A 99 7.18 6.67 5.80
CA HIS A 99 8.27 5.91 5.21
C HIS A 99 7.76 4.73 4.37
N ASP A 100 8.67 4.09 3.64
CA ASP A 100 8.42 2.83 2.92
C ASP A 100 7.78 1.75 3.81
N VAL A 101 8.18 1.70 5.09
CA VAL A 101 7.59 0.82 6.12
C VAL A 101 6.11 1.09 6.41
N MET A 102 5.54 2.22 6.02
CA MET A 102 4.09 2.47 6.11
C MET A 102 3.35 1.95 4.86
N LEU A 103 3.94 2.16 3.68
CA LEU A 103 3.29 1.90 2.41
C LEU A 103 3.33 0.41 2.02
N ALA A 104 4.42 -0.28 2.34
CA ALA A 104 4.58 -1.70 2.03
C ALA A 104 3.55 -2.60 2.74
N PRO A 105 3.32 -2.49 4.06
CA PRO A 105 2.25 -3.24 4.74
C PRO A 105 0.87 -2.92 4.18
N LEU A 106 0.58 -1.65 3.91
CA LEU A 106 -0.70 -1.21 3.38
C LEU A 106 -1.01 -1.85 2.02
N LEU A 107 -0.05 -1.80 1.08
CA LEU A 107 -0.19 -2.44 -0.23
C LEU A 107 -0.30 -3.97 -0.13
N ARG A 108 0.45 -4.58 0.79
CA ARG A 108 0.40 -6.04 1.04
C ARG A 108 -0.99 -6.46 1.52
N VAL A 109 -1.54 -5.75 2.51
CA VAL A 109 -2.85 -6.04 3.11
C VAL A 109 -4.00 -5.77 2.13
N MET A 110 -3.87 -4.77 1.26
CA MET A 110 -4.81 -4.54 0.16
C MET A 110 -4.69 -5.57 -0.99
N GLY A 111 -3.68 -6.44 -0.96
CA GLY A 111 -3.44 -7.46 -2.00
C GLY A 111 -2.84 -6.90 -3.29
N VAL A 112 -2.31 -5.68 -3.27
CA VAL A 112 -1.78 -5.01 -4.46
C VAL A 112 -0.32 -5.41 -4.67
N PRO A 113 0.07 -5.90 -5.86
CA PRO A 113 1.46 -6.25 -6.12
C PRO A 113 2.32 -4.99 -6.17
N PHE A 114 3.44 -5.01 -5.46
CA PHE A 114 4.43 -3.93 -5.42
C PHE A 114 5.86 -4.50 -5.32
N THR A 115 6.85 -3.66 -5.63
CA THR A 115 8.26 -3.97 -5.44
C THR A 115 8.72 -3.48 -4.07
N ASP A 116 9.37 -4.34 -3.30
CA ASP A 116 9.87 -4.09 -1.95
C ASP A 116 11.38 -3.76 -1.97
N PRO A 117 11.82 -2.62 -1.38
CA PRO A 117 11.00 -1.53 -0.84
C PRO A 117 10.30 -0.73 -1.96
N PRO A 118 9.13 -0.13 -1.67
CA PRO A 118 8.45 0.79 -2.57
C PRO A 118 9.39 1.87 -3.14
N HIS A 119 9.07 2.31 -4.36
CA HIS A 119 9.80 3.36 -5.05
C HIS A 119 9.85 4.67 -4.23
N TYR A 120 10.83 5.52 -4.54
CA TYR A 120 10.93 6.79 -3.83
C TYR A 120 9.80 7.73 -4.22
N ALA A 121 9.30 8.47 -3.25
CA ALA A 121 8.09 9.28 -3.39
C ALA A 121 6.87 8.48 -3.89
N ALA A 122 6.88 7.16 -3.67
CA ALA A 122 5.69 6.35 -3.91
C ALA A 122 4.56 6.86 -3.01
N HIS A 123 3.38 7.02 -3.61
CA HIS A 123 2.23 7.61 -2.95
C HIS A 123 0.98 6.81 -3.30
N LEU A 124 0.14 6.64 -2.29
CA LEU A 124 -1.21 6.11 -2.41
C LEU A 124 -2.19 7.26 -2.19
N VAL A 125 -3.01 7.54 -3.19
CA VAL A 125 -4.09 8.52 -3.11
C VAL A 125 -5.40 7.76 -3.01
N ILE A 126 -6.21 8.14 -2.04
CA ILE A 126 -7.57 7.63 -1.86
C ILE A 126 -8.51 8.80 -2.12
N GLU A 127 -9.27 8.71 -3.21
CA GLU A 127 -10.24 9.74 -3.60
C GLU A 127 -11.64 9.30 -3.16
N PHE A 128 -12.41 10.26 -2.64
CA PHE A 128 -13.79 10.06 -2.21
C PHE A 128 -14.71 10.74 -3.22
N TYR A 129 -15.75 10.02 -3.63
CA TYR A 129 -16.75 10.48 -4.59
C TYR A 129 -18.15 10.33 -4.00
N GLU A 130 -18.99 11.33 -4.21
CA GLU A 130 -20.42 11.30 -3.88
C GLU A 130 -21.23 11.00 -5.13
N ALA A 131 -22.06 9.96 -5.10
CA ALA A 131 -23.01 9.66 -6.16
C ALA A 131 -24.22 10.60 -6.06
N ILE A 132 -24.45 11.39 -7.11
CA ILE A 132 -25.47 12.44 -7.17
C ILE A 132 -26.91 11.87 -7.08
N ASP A 133 -27.11 10.61 -7.51
CA ASP A 133 -28.44 9.99 -7.65
C ASP A 133 -28.81 9.02 -6.50
N SER A 134 -28.04 8.98 -5.41
CA SER A 134 -28.28 8.01 -4.32
C SER A 134 -29.26 8.55 -3.27
N PRO A 135 -30.36 7.86 -2.95
CA PRO A 135 -31.33 8.28 -1.93
C PRO A 135 -30.81 8.15 -0.48
N SER A 136 -29.67 7.48 -0.28
CA SER A 136 -29.05 7.25 1.03
C SER A 136 -27.59 7.72 1.05
N ALA A 137 -27.23 8.56 2.02
CA ALA A 137 -25.87 9.06 2.25
C ALA A 137 -24.82 7.95 2.51
N LYS A 138 -25.28 6.75 2.94
CA LYS A 138 -24.42 5.56 3.11
C LYS A 138 -23.98 4.93 1.78
N ASP A 139 -24.88 4.91 0.80
CA ASP A 139 -24.65 4.29 -0.52
C ASP A 139 -24.05 5.26 -1.54
N ALA A 140 -23.97 6.54 -1.18
CA ALA A 140 -23.47 7.60 -2.04
C ALA A 140 -21.94 7.68 -2.07
N LEU A 141 -21.22 7.19 -1.04
CA LEU A 141 -19.77 7.31 -0.97
C LEU A 141 -19.06 6.18 -1.70
N LEU A 142 -18.27 6.58 -2.69
CA LEU A 142 -17.46 5.72 -3.53
C LEU A 142 -15.98 6.09 -3.36
N LEU A 143 -15.11 5.10 -3.44
CA LEU A 143 -13.68 5.21 -3.22
C LEU A 143 -12.93 4.85 -4.49
N ARG A 144 -11.85 5.58 -4.74
CA ARG A 144 -10.86 5.25 -5.76
C ARG A 144 -9.49 5.16 -5.13
N PHE A 145 -8.73 4.13 -5.51
CA PHE A 145 -7.36 3.93 -5.04
C PHE A 145 -6.40 4.14 -6.20
N ILE A 146 -5.47 5.08 -6.05
CA ILE A 146 -4.46 5.41 -7.06
C ILE A 146 -3.09 5.22 -6.44
N TYR A 147 -2.28 4.35 -7.03
CA TYR A 147 -0.90 4.11 -6.62
C TYR A 147 0.07 4.57 -7.71
N ASN A 148 0.93 5.54 -7.39
CA ASN A 148 1.88 6.14 -8.33
C ASN A 148 1.23 6.59 -9.65
N GLY A 149 0.04 7.21 -9.57
CA GLY A 149 -0.72 7.67 -10.74
C GLY A 149 -1.50 6.59 -11.48
N VAL A 150 -1.41 5.32 -11.08
CA VAL A 150 -2.17 4.21 -11.69
C VAL A 150 -3.35 3.84 -10.82
N ASP A 151 -4.54 3.79 -11.41
CA ASP A 151 -5.75 3.31 -10.74
C ASP A 151 -5.62 1.82 -10.40
N ILE A 152 -5.61 1.51 -9.11
CA ILE A 152 -5.48 0.16 -8.56
C ILE A 152 -6.78 -0.33 -7.91
N THR A 153 -7.90 0.42 -8.02
CA THR A 153 -9.17 0.12 -7.34
C THR A 153 -9.64 -1.32 -7.60
N LYS A 154 -9.47 -1.83 -8.82
CA LYS A 154 -9.84 -3.20 -9.21
C LYS A 154 -8.93 -4.29 -8.62
N LYS A 155 -7.71 -3.93 -8.22
CA LYS A 155 -6.70 -4.85 -7.66
C LYS A 155 -6.79 -4.94 -6.13
N VAL A 156 -7.57 -4.07 -5.50
CA VAL A 156 -7.77 -4.08 -4.05
C VAL A 156 -8.69 -5.24 -3.69
N ASN A 157 -8.21 -6.12 -2.82
CA ASN A 157 -8.87 -7.38 -2.46
C ASN A 157 -10.32 -7.24 -1.94
N PHE A 158 -10.66 -6.18 -1.20
CA PHE A 158 -12.02 -5.96 -0.70
C PHE A 158 -12.92 -5.21 -1.71
N CYS A 159 -12.37 -4.69 -2.80
CA CYS A 159 -13.11 -3.96 -3.83
C CYS A 159 -13.37 -4.78 -5.10
N GLU A 160 -12.65 -5.89 -5.30
CA GLU A 160 -12.67 -6.69 -6.54
C GLU A 160 -14.09 -7.18 -6.93
N VAL A 161 -14.94 -7.49 -5.94
CA VAL A 161 -16.23 -8.17 -6.16
C VAL A 161 -17.38 -7.21 -6.44
N VAL A 162 -17.35 -5.98 -5.89
CA VAL A 162 -18.47 -5.04 -5.96
C VAL A 162 -17.94 -3.67 -6.37
N LEU A 163 -17.97 -3.38 -7.66
CA LEU A 163 -17.61 -2.06 -8.20
C LEU A 163 -18.84 -1.36 -8.76
N LYS A 164 -19.05 -0.10 -8.38
CA LYS A 164 -20.05 0.79 -8.97
C LYS A 164 -19.32 1.78 -9.88
N ASN A 165 -19.54 1.69 -11.19
CA ASN A 165 -18.86 2.53 -12.20
C ASN A 165 -17.32 2.50 -12.12
N GLY A 166 -16.75 1.36 -11.71
CA GLY A 166 -15.29 1.21 -11.52
C GLY A 166 -14.75 1.73 -10.18
N LEU A 167 -15.62 2.25 -9.31
CA LEU A 167 -15.29 2.72 -7.96
C LEU A 167 -15.73 1.72 -6.89
N CYS A 168 -15.04 1.73 -5.76
CA CYS A 168 -15.29 0.83 -4.64
C CYS A 168 -16.29 1.44 -3.64
N PRO A 169 -17.38 0.76 -3.27
CA PRO A 169 -18.30 1.26 -2.25
C PRO A 169 -17.61 1.41 -0.89
N ALA A 170 -17.86 2.54 -0.22
CA ALA A 170 -17.39 2.83 1.14
C ALA A 170 -17.61 1.69 2.14
N GLN A 171 -18.76 1.01 2.05
CA GLN A 171 -19.13 -0.09 2.92
C GLN A 171 -18.16 -1.28 2.87
N GLN A 172 -17.49 -1.50 1.73
CA GLN A 172 -16.52 -2.58 1.61
C GLN A 172 -15.27 -2.29 2.46
N LEU A 173 -14.82 -1.04 2.48
CA LEU A 173 -13.72 -0.61 3.33
C LEU A 173 -14.09 -0.74 4.81
N GLU A 174 -15.28 -0.25 5.21
CA GLU A 174 -15.76 -0.35 6.60
C GLU A 174 -15.81 -1.80 7.07
N ASN A 175 -16.42 -2.69 6.28
CA ASN A 175 -16.51 -4.11 6.60
C ASN A 175 -15.13 -4.78 6.65
N PHE A 176 -14.21 -4.37 5.75
CA PHE A 176 -12.86 -4.90 5.75
C PHE A 176 -12.12 -4.54 7.05
N VAL A 177 -12.09 -3.26 7.42
CA VAL A 177 -11.38 -2.77 8.61
C VAL A 177 -11.98 -3.33 9.90
N GLN A 178 -13.32 -3.40 10.01
CA GLN A 178 -13.96 -3.83 11.25
C GLN A 178 -13.97 -5.36 11.44
N ASN A 179 -14.21 -6.12 10.37
CA ASN A 179 -14.54 -7.55 10.51
C ASN A 179 -13.55 -8.49 9.82
N ARG A 180 -12.84 -8.06 8.77
CA ARG A 180 -12.08 -8.98 7.90
C ARG A 180 -10.58 -8.85 8.00
N ILE A 181 -10.05 -7.70 8.42
CA ILE A 181 -8.60 -7.44 8.42
C ILE A 181 -7.85 -8.43 9.33
N PHE A 182 -8.43 -8.85 10.45
CA PHE A 182 -7.82 -9.83 11.35
C PHE A 182 -8.38 -11.25 11.21
N ALA A 183 -9.27 -11.48 10.23
CA ALA A 183 -9.90 -12.79 10.04
C ALA A 183 -8.89 -13.90 9.77
N SER A 184 -7.78 -13.60 9.09
CA SER A 184 -6.70 -14.58 8.84
C SER A 184 -5.95 -15.00 10.11
N LEU A 185 -6.03 -14.21 11.18
CA LEU A 185 -5.42 -14.50 12.48
C LEU A 185 -6.38 -15.20 13.44
N GLY A 186 -7.68 -15.30 13.10
CA GLY A 186 -8.71 -15.83 14.00
C GLY A 186 -9.00 -14.94 15.21
N VAL A 187 -8.67 -13.66 15.11
CA VAL A 187 -8.77 -12.68 16.21
C VAL A 187 -9.76 -11.58 15.84
N ALA A 188 -10.55 -11.11 16.80
CA ALA A 188 -11.61 -10.12 16.55
C ALA A 188 -11.16 -8.68 16.75
N SER A 189 -10.10 -8.44 17.54
CA SER A 189 -9.67 -7.08 17.89
C SER A 189 -8.15 -6.92 17.96
N LEU A 190 -7.68 -5.69 17.71
CA LEU A 190 -6.28 -5.33 17.90
C LEU A 190 -5.79 -5.61 19.34
N LYS A 191 -6.67 -5.52 20.34
CA LYS A 191 -6.33 -5.78 21.74
C LYS A 191 -5.95 -7.25 21.97
N GLU A 192 -6.69 -8.17 21.36
CA GLU A 192 -6.40 -9.61 21.43
C GLU A 192 -5.10 -9.98 20.71
N ILE A 193 -4.71 -9.23 19.68
CA ILE A 193 -3.44 -9.41 18.96
C ILE A 193 -2.24 -9.04 19.84
N CYS A 194 -2.38 -8.02 20.69
CA CYS A 194 -1.30 -7.51 21.54
C CYS A 194 -1.21 -8.18 22.92
N ASN A 195 -2.17 -9.05 23.26
CA ASN A 195 -2.10 -9.92 24.45
C ASN A 195 -1.19 -11.13 24.17
#